data_AF-A0A6L5HZD5-F1
#
_entry.id   AF-A0A6L5HZD5-F1
#
_cell.length_a   1.000
_cell.length_b   1.000
_cell.length_c   1.000
_cell.angle_alpha   90.00
_cell.angle_beta   90.00
_cell.angle_gamma   90.00
#
_symmetry.space_group_name_H-M   'P 1'
#
loop_
_entity.id
_entity.type
_entity.pdbx_description
1 polymer ?
#
loop_
_entity_poly.entity_id
_entity_poly.type
_entity_poly.pdbx_seq_one_letter_code
_entity_poly.pdbx_strand_id
1 'polypeptide(L)'
;MGLNKPTQELRRDLKDIAHLLKWSAVDLMQLAVRLSEAGLKSEALELAKKLEAFNDAEDKLAGYGDEVKAGRIIRNKPAQLRGLVRST
;
A
#
# COMPACT_ATOMS: atom_id res chain seq x y z
N MET A 1 0.47 13.13 23.40
CA MET A 1 1.76 13.39 22.73
C MET A 1 1.53 13.34 21.22
N GLY A 2 1.96 14.34 20.46
CA GLY A 2 1.79 14.37 19.00
C GLY A 2 2.86 13.56 18.30
N LEU A 3 2.50 12.86 17.21
CA LEU A 3 3.49 12.18 16.37
C LEU A 3 4.44 13.20 15.75
N ASN A 4 5.73 12.84 15.64
CA ASN A 4 6.70 13.67 14.93
C ASN A 4 6.36 13.75 13.43
N LYS A 5 6.85 14.78 12.74
CA LYS A 5 6.51 15.03 11.33
C LYS A 5 6.80 13.83 10.40
N PRO A 6 7.99 13.16 10.47
CA PRO A 6 8.25 11.96 9.66
C PRO A 6 7.28 10.80 9.90
N THR A 7 6.78 10.66 11.13
CA THR A 7 5.82 9.61 11.51
C THR A 7 4.41 9.95 11.03
N GLN A 8 4.02 11.24 11.04
CA GLN A 8 2.78 11.68 10.40
C GLN A 8 2.80 11.47 8.87
N GLU A 9 3.92 11.77 8.22
CA GLU A 9 4.12 11.52 6.79
C GLU A 9 4.02 10.01 6.49
N LEU A 10 4.69 9.16 7.28
CA LEU A 10 4.55 7.70 7.14
C LEU A 10 3.10 7.23 7.25
N ARG A 11 2.35 7.72 8.23
CA ARG A 11 0.93 7.36 8.38
C ARG A 11 0.11 7.75 7.14
N ARG A 12 0.37 8.93 6.59
CA ARG A 12 -0.31 9.40 5.38
C ARG A 12 0.02 8.51 4.20
N ASP A 13 1.31 8.29 3.94
CA ASP A 13 1.79 7.47 2.83
C ASP A 13 1.22 6.04 2.89
N LEU A 14 1.16 5.42 4.08
CA LEU A 14 0.56 4.09 4.25
C LEU A 14 -0.92 4.06 3.88
N LYS A 15 -1.70 5.07 4.30
CA LYS A 15 -3.13 5.17 3.95
C LYS A 15 -3.32 5.48 2.47
N ASP A 16 -2.50 6.35 1.89
CA ASP A 16 -2.56 6.70 0.47
C ASP A 16 -2.29 5.46 -0.41
N ILE A 17 -1.28 4.65 -0.06
CA ILE A 17 -0.97 3.41 -0.78
C ILE A 17 -2.08 2.36 -0.59
N ALA A 18 -2.63 2.21 0.63
CA ALA A 18 -3.76 1.33 0.87
C ALA A 18 -4.97 1.69 -0.03
N HIS A 19 -5.32 2.98 -0.08
CA HIS A 19 -6.37 3.47 -0.97
C HIS A 19 -6.06 3.22 -2.45
N LEU A 20 -4.82 3.42 -2.89
CA LEU A 20 -4.41 3.15 -4.26
C LEU A 20 -4.57 1.66 -4.62
N LEU A 21 -4.18 0.76 -3.72
CA LEU A 21 -4.35 -0.69 -3.91
C LEU A 21 -5.82 -1.06 -4.02
N LYS A 22 -6.68 -0.49 -3.16
CA LYS A 22 -8.12 -0.71 -3.21
C LYS A 22 -8.72 -0.34 -4.57
N TRP A 23 -8.42 0.86 -5.06
CA TRP A 23 -8.90 1.31 -6.37
C TRP A 23 -8.35 0.45 -7.51
N SER A 24 -7.06 0.11 -7.45
CA SER A 24 -6.44 -0.79 -8.43
C SER A 24 -7.11 -2.16 -8.47
N ALA A 25 -7.47 -2.72 -7.31
CA ALA A 25 -8.16 -4.00 -7.22
C ALA A 25 -9.58 -3.93 -7.81
N VAL A 26 -10.29 -2.83 -7.59
CA VAL A 26 -11.61 -2.57 -8.20
C VAL A 26 -11.51 -2.51 -9.72
N ASP A 27 -10.55 -1.78 -10.26
CA ASP A 27 -10.35 -1.66 -11.71
C ASP A 27 -9.99 -3.01 -12.36
N LEU A 28 -9.13 -3.79 -11.70
CA LEU A 28 -8.76 -5.13 -12.17
C LEU A 28 -9.92 -6.14 -12.04
N MET A 29 -10.80 -6.00 -11.06
CA MET A 29 -12.01 -6.82 -10.96
C MET A 29 -12.96 -6.55 -12.14
N GLN A 30 -13.10 -5.29 -12.57
CA GLN A 30 -13.86 -4.97 -13.77
C GLN A 30 -13.26 -5.60 -15.03
N LEU A 31 -11.93 -5.70 -15.11
CA LEU A 31 -11.25 -6.44 -16.19
C LEU A 31 -11.57 -7.94 -16.12
N ALA A 32 -11.54 -8.54 -14.92
CA ALA A 32 -11.91 -9.95 -14.73
C ALA A 32 -13.33 -10.25 -15.20
N VAL A 33 -14.29 -9.36 -14.91
CA VAL A 33 -15.67 -9.47 -15.40
C VAL A 33 -15.72 -9.45 -16.92
N ARG A 34 -15.03 -8.51 -17.57
CA ARG A 34 -14.96 -8.43 -19.04
C ARG A 34 -14.32 -9.68 -19.68
N LEU A 35 -13.30 -10.25 -19.05
CA LEU A 35 -12.70 -11.51 -19.49
C LEU A 35 -13.71 -12.67 -19.42
N SER A 36 -14.49 -12.75 -18.34
CA SER A 36 -15.54 -13.76 -18.20
C SER A 36 -16.64 -13.61 -19.25
N GLU A 37 -17.06 -12.38 -19.55
CA GLU A 37 -18.03 -12.06 -20.61
C GLU A 37 -17.51 -12.44 -22.01
N ALA A 38 -16.19 -12.31 -22.23
CA ALA A 38 -15.51 -12.75 -23.45
C ALA A 38 -15.30 -14.27 -23.55
N GLY A 39 -15.76 -15.05 -22.56
CA GLY A 39 -15.61 -16.51 -22.51
C GLY A 39 -14.28 -16.99 -21.90
N LEU A 40 -13.39 -16.10 -21.49
CA LEU A 40 -12.10 -16.38 -20.85
C LEU A 40 -12.27 -16.59 -19.34
N LYS A 41 -13.11 -17.57 -18.96
CA LYS A 41 -13.51 -17.81 -17.57
C LYS A 41 -12.35 -18.27 -16.68
N SER A 42 -11.38 -19.01 -17.25
CA SER A 42 -10.22 -19.48 -16.50
C SER A 42 -9.32 -18.31 -16.10
N GLU A 43 -9.05 -17.41 -17.05
CA GLU A 43 -8.24 -16.21 -16.87
C GLU A 43 -8.92 -15.24 -15.91
N ALA A 44 -10.24 -15.07 -16.01
CA ALA A 44 -11.03 -14.28 -15.08
C ALA A 44 -10.92 -14.81 -13.64
N LEU A 45 -11.02 -16.13 -13.45
CA LEU A 45 -10.90 -16.76 -12.14
C LEU A 45 -9.49 -16.63 -11.55
N GLU A 46 -8.45 -16.84 -12.37
CA GLU A 46 -7.07 -16.67 -11.94
C GLU A 46 -6.75 -15.22 -11.58
N LEU A 47 -7.31 -14.25 -12.31
CA LEU A 47 -7.22 -12.84 -11.97
C LEU A 47 -7.93 -12.55 -10.65
N ALA A 48 -9.16 -13.04 -10.46
CA ALA A 48 -9.93 -12.84 -9.24
C ALA A 48 -9.19 -13.38 -8.00
N LYS A 49 -8.58 -14.58 -8.08
CA LYS A 49 -7.75 -15.13 -6.99
C LYS A 49 -6.56 -14.23 -6.66
N LYS A 50 -5.89 -13.68 -7.67
CA LYS A 50 -4.75 -12.76 -7.45
C LYS A 50 -5.18 -11.46 -6.76
N LEU A 51 -6.42 -11.01 -6.96
CA LEU A 51 -6.95 -9.83 -6.30
C LEU A 51 -7.18 -10.01 -4.80
N GLU A 52 -7.30 -11.25 -4.30
CA GLU A 52 -7.33 -11.49 -2.85
C GLU A 52 -6.05 -10.98 -2.17
N ALA A 53 -4.89 -11.15 -2.80
CA ALA A 53 -3.62 -10.64 -2.28
C ALA A 53 -3.55 -9.10 -2.21
N PHE A 54 -4.33 -8.40 -3.04
CA PHE A 54 -4.43 -6.94 -2.98
C PHE A 54 -5.25 -6.48 -1.77
N ASN A 55 -6.35 -7.17 -1.48
CA ASN A 55 -7.17 -6.89 -0.30
C ASN A 55 -6.36 -7.14 0.99
N ASP A 56 -5.65 -8.27 1.06
CA ASP A 56 -4.78 -8.58 2.20
C ASP A 56 -3.68 -7.52 2.40
N ALA A 57 -3.11 -7.01 1.30
CA ALA A 57 -2.10 -5.97 1.35
C ALA A 57 -2.69 -4.62 1.80
N GLU A 58 -3.90 -4.29 1.36
CA GLU A 58 -4.63 -3.09 1.77
C GLU A 58 -4.91 -3.10 3.28
N ASP A 59 -5.47 -4.20 3.78
CA ASP A 59 -5.77 -4.37 5.21
C ASP A 59 -4.51 -4.25 6.07
N LYS A 60 -3.40 -4.86 5.65
CA LYS A 60 -2.11 -4.76 6.36
C LYS A 60 -1.61 -3.31 6.41
N LEU A 61 -1.66 -2.59 5.29
CA LEU A 61 -1.21 -1.20 5.23
C LEU A 61 -2.10 -0.26 6.05
N ALA A 62 -3.42 -0.47 6.00
CA ALA A 62 -4.38 0.24 6.85
C ALA A 62 -4.08 0.00 8.34
N GLY A 63 -3.84 -1.27 8.71
CA GLY A 63 -3.44 -1.67 10.06
C GLY A 63 -2.16 -0.98 10.53
N TYR A 64 -1.11 -0.98 9.70
CA TYR A 64 0.12 -0.25 10.01
C TYR A 64 -0.12 1.26 10.17
N GLY A 65 -0.98 1.87 9.36
CA GLY A 65 -1.38 3.27 9.52
C GLY A 65 -2.00 3.56 10.89
N ASP A 66 -2.75 2.62 11.45
CA ASP A 66 -3.36 2.74 12.78
C ASP A 66 -2.36 2.44 13.91
N GLU A 67 -1.39 1.54 13.69
CA GLU A 67 -0.26 1.36 14.60
C GLU A 67 0.63 2.59 14.69
N VAL A 68 0.88 3.27 13.55
CA VAL A 68 1.57 4.56 13.52
C VAL A 68 0.76 5.60 14.30
N LYS A 69 -0.57 5.65 14.11
CA LYS A 69 -1.47 6.54 14.87
C LYS A 69 -1.38 6.28 16.38
N ALA A 70 -1.28 5.02 16.79
CA ALA A 70 -1.12 4.61 18.18
C ALA A 70 0.30 4.82 18.74
N GLY A 71 1.26 5.23 17.91
CA GLY A 71 2.66 5.44 18.31
C GLY A 71 3.45 4.14 18.49
N ARG A 72 2.94 3.00 18.01
CA ARG A 72 3.64 1.70 18.04
C ARG A 72 4.70 1.60 16.94
N ILE A 73 4.45 2.22 15.79
CA ILE A 73 5.40 2.37 14.69
C ILE A 73 5.83 3.83 14.62
N ILE A 74 7.15 4.07 14.59
CA ILE A 74 7.73 5.42 14.56
C ILE A 74 8.76 5.48 13.44
N ARG A 75 8.72 6.53 12.62
CA ARG A 75 9.72 6.78 11.58
C ARG A 75 10.76 7.75 12.12
N ASN A 76 12.01 7.30 12.20
CA ASN A 76 13.13 8.20 12.43
C ASN A 76 13.33 9.11 11.22
N LYS A 77 13.87 10.31 11.46
CA LYS A 77 14.18 11.27 10.39
C LYS A 77 15.03 10.56 9.33
N PRO A 78 14.63 10.59 8.04
CA PRO A 78 15.45 9.98 7.00
C PRO A 78 16.85 10.59 7.05
N ALA A 79 17.88 9.74 7.07
CA ALA A 79 19.25 10.19 7.05
C ALA A 79 19.45 11.02 5.78
N GLN A 80 19.62 12.33 5.94
CA GLN A 80 20.03 13.17 4.83
C GLN A 80 21.47 12.78 4.51
N LEU A 81 21.66 11.97 3.47
CA LEU A 81 22.98 11.58 2.94
C LEU A 81 23.68 12.79 2.26
N ARG A 82 23.66 13.97 2.88
CA ARG A 82 24.50 15.11 2.52
C ARG A 82 25.68 15.14 3.50
N GLY A 83 26.79 14.49 3.14
CA GLY A 83 28.04 14.65 3.91
C GLY A 83 29.09 13.55 3.76
N LEU A 84 28.81 12.43 3.10
CA LEU A 84 29.81 11.37 2.87
C LEU A 84 30.63 11.59 1.58
N VAL A 85 30.98 12.84 1.28
CA VAL A 85 32.14 13.13 0.43
C VAL A 85 33.27 13.55 1.36
N ARG A 86 33.87 12.55 2.03
CA ARG A 86 35.17 12.75 2.68
C ARG A 86 36.23 12.49 1.63
N SER A 87 36.95 13.57 1.33
CA SER A 87 38.21 13.64 0.57
C SER A 87 39.08 12.41 0.79
N THR A 88 39.43 11.73 -0.29
CA THR A 88 40.72 11.03 -0.43
C THR A 88 41.68 11.95 -1.16
#